data_AF-A0A7W5BFH1-F1
#
_entry.id   AF-A0A7W5BFH1-F1
#
_cell.length_a   1.000
_cell.length_b   1.000
_cell.length_c   1.000
_cell.angle_alpha   90.00
_cell.angle_beta   90.00
_cell.angle_gamma   90.00
#
_symmetry.space_group_name_H-M   'P 1'
#
loop_
_entity.id
_entity.type
_entity.pdbx_description
1 polymer ?
#
loop_
_entity_poly.entity_id
_entity_poly.type
_entity_poly.pdbx_seq_one_letter_code
_entity_poly.pdbx_strand_id
1 'polypeptide(L)'
;MSAHNAQWLADLPADAPLTLDGESAYLAVAEDGAELGAILLSGATDAQLEDAARTGFQSARQFDAGLALREDGSTLVLCQWLPDVASWEDAAGALEQLLNQLAMWRAALAPSRPRQDGVADASEQRIRALFAAGAR
;
A
#
# COMPACT_ATOMS: atom_id res chain seq x y z
N MET A 1 7.08 -3.69 17.03
CA MET A 1 8.51 -3.47 16.72
C MET A 1 9.40 -4.38 17.57
N SER A 2 10.45 -5.00 16.99
CA SER A 2 11.44 -5.81 17.74
C SER A 2 12.50 -4.92 18.42
N ALA A 3 13.14 -5.40 19.49
CA ALA A 3 14.20 -4.64 20.19
C ALA A 3 15.43 -4.36 19.30
N HIS A 4 15.72 -5.25 18.34
CA HIS A 4 16.80 -5.06 17.38
C HIS A 4 16.49 -3.91 16.41
N ASN A 5 15.25 -3.84 15.90
CA ASN A 5 14.83 -2.77 15.00
C ASN A 5 14.80 -1.40 15.69
N ALA A 6 14.42 -1.37 16.98
CA ALA A 6 14.42 -0.13 17.76
C ALA A 6 15.83 0.46 17.90
N GLN A 7 16.82 -0.36 18.25
CA GLN A 7 18.21 0.10 18.38
C GLN A 7 18.77 0.57 17.03
N TRP A 8 18.46 -0.15 15.94
CA TRP A 8 18.90 0.24 14.60
C TRP A 8 18.29 1.57 14.14
N LEU A 9 17.01 1.83 14.46
CA LEU A 9 16.36 3.12 14.17
C LEU A 9 16.97 4.29 14.96
N ALA A 10 17.40 4.05 16.20
CA ALA A 10 18.07 5.06 17.01
C ALA A 10 19.44 5.50 16.43
N ASP A 11 20.11 4.61 15.69
CA ASP A 11 21.41 4.88 15.08
C ASP A 11 21.32 5.54 13.69
N LEU A 12 20.11 5.70 13.14
CA LEU A 12 19.86 6.25 11.81
C LEU A 12 19.76 7.79 11.85
N PRO A 13 20.44 8.50 10.92
CA PRO A 13 20.21 9.93 10.72
C PRO A 13 18.74 10.19 10.38
N ALA A 14 18.15 11.24 10.96
CA ALA A 14 16.72 11.51 10.84
C ALA A 14 16.26 11.77 9.39
N ASP A 15 17.14 12.31 8.54
CA ASP A 15 16.89 12.61 7.13
C ASP A 15 17.28 11.47 6.18
N ALA A 16 17.90 10.41 6.69
CA ALA A 16 18.32 9.29 5.86
C ALA A 16 17.09 8.46 5.42
N PRO A 17 16.92 8.18 4.11
CA PRO A 17 15.88 7.28 3.66
C PRO A 17 16.12 5.87 4.22
N LEU A 18 15.05 5.26 4.68
CA LEU A 18 15.04 3.94 5.26
C LEU A 18 14.70 2.89 4.20
N THR A 19 15.48 1.83 4.11
CA THR A 19 15.09 0.62 3.37
C THR A 19 14.97 -0.55 4.34
N LEU A 20 13.79 -1.14 4.44
CA LEU A 20 13.50 -2.28 5.33
C LEU A 20 12.69 -3.31 4.57
N ASP A 21 13.18 -4.55 4.47
CA ASP A 21 12.50 -5.66 3.78
C ASP A 21 12.04 -5.35 2.34
N GLY A 22 12.79 -4.50 1.63
CA GLY A 22 12.47 -4.04 0.28
C GLY A 22 11.49 -2.86 0.21
N GLU A 23 11.00 -2.40 1.37
CA GLU A 23 10.20 -1.19 1.51
C GLU A 23 11.08 0.04 1.65
N SER A 24 10.69 1.13 1.00
CA SER A 24 11.39 2.41 1.08
C SER A 24 10.53 3.43 1.80
N ALA A 25 11.04 3.97 2.90
CA ALA A 25 10.42 5.01 3.72
C ALA A 25 11.34 6.22 3.88
N TYR A 26 10.76 7.37 4.20
CA TYR A 26 11.47 8.60 4.47
C TYR A 26 10.84 9.31 5.67
N LEU A 27 11.65 10.12 6.34
CA LEU A 27 11.23 11.03 7.39
C LEU A 27 11.74 12.43 7.03
N ALA A 28 10.84 13.35 6.76
CA ALA A 28 11.17 14.74 6.46
C ALA A 28 10.85 15.60 7.69
N VAL A 29 11.90 15.89 8.48
CA VAL A 29 11.79 16.64 9.73
C VAL A 29 11.60 18.14 9.45
N ALA A 30 10.71 18.76 10.22
CA ALA A 30 10.38 20.17 10.22
C ALA A 30 10.38 20.72 11.65
N GLU A 31 10.00 21.99 11.85
CA GLU A 31 10.11 22.68 13.14
C GLU A 31 9.18 22.09 14.22
N ASP A 32 7.98 21.63 13.86
CA ASP A 32 6.92 21.20 14.75
C ASP A 32 6.53 19.71 14.59
N GLY A 33 7.35 18.95 13.84
CA GLY A 33 7.10 17.54 13.60
C GLY A 33 7.83 17.03 12.36
N ALA A 34 7.31 15.94 11.80
CA ALA A 34 7.87 15.34 10.60
C ALA A 34 6.78 14.74 9.69
N GLU A 35 7.02 14.80 8.39
CA GLU A 35 6.30 13.96 7.43
C GLU A 35 6.98 12.59 7.40
N LEU A 36 6.23 11.55 7.76
CA LEU A 36 6.63 10.17 7.59
C LEU A 36 5.91 9.62 6.35
N GLY A 37 6.65 9.02 5.42
CA GLY A 37 6.01 8.35 4.29
C GLY A 37 6.79 7.17 3.73
N ALA A 38 6.09 6.39 2.89
CA ALA A 38 6.59 5.18 2.27
C ALA A 38 6.13 5.07 0.81
N ILE A 39 6.97 4.52 -0.04
CA ILE A 39 6.70 4.35 -1.47
C ILE A 39 5.70 3.21 -1.68
N LEU A 40 4.50 3.55 -2.15
CA LEU A 40 3.46 2.59 -2.50
C LEU A 40 3.71 1.97 -3.87
N LEU A 41 3.92 2.82 -4.89
CA LEU A 41 4.26 2.43 -6.25
C LEU A 41 5.32 3.40 -6.79
N SER A 42 6.36 2.86 -7.43
CA SER A 42 7.30 3.61 -8.25
C SER A 42 6.95 3.45 -9.72
N GLY A 43 6.88 4.56 -10.46
CA GLY A 43 6.51 4.52 -11.89
C GLY A 43 5.07 4.08 -12.14
N ALA A 44 4.13 4.51 -11.30
CA ALA A 44 2.71 4.21 -11.44
C ALA A 44 2.18 4.74 -12.78
N THR A 45 1.41 3.89 -13.47
CA THR A 45 0.67 4.28 -14.67
C THR A 45 -0.59 5.07 -14.32
N ASP A 46 -1.12 5.86 -15.25
CA ASP A 46 -2.37 6.61 -15.07
C ASP A 46 -3.52 5.73 -14.57
N ALA A 47 -3.63 4.50 -15.07
CA ALA A 47 -4.65 3.55 -14.63
C ALA A 47 -4.47 3.15 -13.16
N GLN A 48 -3.24 2.93 -12.72
CA GLN A 48 -2.94 2.61 -11.32
C GLN A 48 -3.18 3.81 -10.41
N LEU A 49 -2.90 5.03 -10.87
CA LEU A 49 -3.22 6.26 -10.14
C LEU A 49 -4.73 6.44 -9.98
N GLU A 50 -5.51 6.18 -11.04
CA GLU A 50 -6.97 6.24 -10.99
C GLU A 50 -7.54 5.21 -10.00
N ASP A 51 -7.07 3.96 -10.06
CA ASP A 51 -7.50 2.90 -9.14
C ASP A 51 -7.11 3.20 -7.69
N ALA A 52 -5.93 3.77 -7.46
CA ALA A 52 -5.50 4.21 -6.13
C ALA A 52 -6.37 5.35 -5.60
N ALA A 53 -6.66 6.36 -6.43
CA ALA A 53 -7.55 7.46 -6.04
C ALA A 53 -8.96 6.96 -5.69
N ARG A 54 -9.51 6.06 -6.50
CA ARG A 54 -10.83 5.45 -6.27
C ARG A 54 -10.85 4.63 -4.98
N THR A 55 -9.86 3.77 -4.79
CA THR A 55 -9.71 2.95 -3.57
C THR A 55 -9.59 3.85 -2.34
N GLY A 56 -8.78 4.91 -2.42
CA GLY A 56 -8.57 5.84 -1.31
C GLY A 56 -9.83 6.58 -0.93
N PHE A 57 -10.58 7.06 -1.91
CA PHE A 57 -11.86 7.70 -1.64
C PHE A 57 -12.86 6.76 -0.94
N GLN A 58 -12.92 5.49 -1.35
CA GLN A 58 -13.83 4.50 -0.77
C GLN A 58 -13.41 4.01 0.62
N SER A 59 -12.12 4.09 0.93
CA SER A 59 -11.52 3.54 2.16
C SER A 59 -10.93 4.60 3.08
N ALA A 60 -11.13 5.90 2.80
CA ALA A 60 -10.50 7.01 3.54
C ALA A 60 -10.71 7.00 5.06
N ARG A 61 -11.77 6.32 5.55
CA ARG A 61 -12.04 6.18 7.00
C ARG A 61 -11.30 5.01 7.66
N GLN A 62 -10.69 4.14 6.88
CA GLN A 62 -10.04 2.91 7.32
C GLN A 62 -8.51 3.06 7.39
N PHE A 63 -7.97 4.11 6.76
CA PHE A 63 -6.55 4.39 6.72
C PHE A 63 -6.26 5.73 7.38
N ASP A 64 -5.20 5.76 8.19
CA ASP A 64 -4.73 6.97 8.85
C ASP A 64 -3.76 7.74 7.96
N ALA A 65 -3.00 7.05 7.10
CA ALA A 65 -2.08 7.69 6.15
C ALA A 65 -2.81 8.17 4.89
N GLY A 66 -2.47 9.38 4.44
CA GLY A 66 -2.94 9.94 3.18
C GLY A 66 -2.18 9.39 1.98
N LEU A 67 -2.82 9.46 0.80
CA LEU A 67 -2.18 9.21 -0.48
C LEU A 67 -1.66 10.52 -1.08
N ALA A 68 -0.42 10.52 -1.56
CA ALA A 68 0.16 11.65 -2.28
C ALA A 68 0.93 11.18 -3.52
N LEU A 69 0.89 12.01 -4.56
CA LEU A 69 1.74 11.87 -5.75
C LEU A 69 2.95 12.79 -5.58
N ARG A 70 4.15 12.27 -5.78
CA ARG A 70 5.38 13.08 -5.75
C ARG A 70 5.49 13.98 -6.99
N GLU A 71 6.41 14.93 -6.94
CA GLU A 71 6.63 15.92 -8.01
C GLU A 71 7.01 15.28 -9.36
N ASP A 72 7.57 14.07 -9.34
CA ASP A 72 7.86 13.28 -10.54
C ASP A 72 6.62 12.78 -11.30
N GLY A 73 5.43 12.95 -10.71
CA GLY A 73 4.15 12.57 -11.29
C GLY A 73 3.90 11.07 -11.42
N SER A 74 4.77 10.21 -10.89
CA SER A 74 4.67 8.75 -11.06
C SER A 74 5.02 7.95 -9.81
N THR A 75 5.59 8.58 -8.79
CA THR A 75 5.81 7.97 -7.48
C THR A 75 4.62 8.26 -6.56
N LEU A 76 3.87 7.21 -6.25
CA LEU A 76 2.75 7.25 -5.32
C LEU A 76 3.26 6.85 -3.93
N VAL A 77 2.95 7.66 -2.92
CA VAL A 77 3.34 7.42 -1.53
C VAL A 77 2.14 7.37 -0.60
N LEU A 78 2.28 6.62 0.49
CA LEU A 78 1.50 6.82 1.70
C LEU A 78 2.28 7.74 2.64
N CYS A 79 1.64 8.76 3.18
CA CYS A 79 2.28 9.72 4.07
C CYS A 79 1.35 10.18 5.19
N GLN A 80 1.95 10.55 6.33
CA GLN A 80 1.25 11.15 7.46
C GLN A 80 2.15 12.19 8.13
N TRP A 81 1.50 13.20 8.71
CA TRP A 81 2.18 14.16 9.57
C TRP A 81 2.23 13.63 11.00
N LEU A 82 3.40 13.72 11.63
CA LEU A 82 3.61 13.35 13.02
C LEU A 82 4.06 14.58 13.82
N PRO A 83 3.26 15.07 14.79
CA PRO A 83 3.66 16.19 15.63
C PRO A 83 4.78 15.76 16.58
N ASP A 84 5.66 16.70 16.92
CA ASP A 84 6.73 16.53 17.92
C ASP A 84 7.73 15.39 17.62
N VAL A 85 7.78 14.90 16.38
CA VAL A 85 8.73 13.87 15.92
C VAL A 85 9.96 14.53 15.32
N ALA A 86 11.15 14.16 15.80
CA ALA A 86 12.42 14.68 15.31
C ALA A 86 13.40 13.58 14.86
N SER A 87 13.08 12.31 15.11
CA SER A 87 13.96 11.17 14.81
C SER A 87 13.20 9.93 14.35
N TRP A 88 13.94 8.97 13.78
CA TRP A 88 13.41 7.65 13.44
C TRP A 88 12.98 6.84 14.66
N GLU A 89 13.61 7.06 15.82
CA GLU A 89 13.22 6.42 17.08
C GLU A 89 11.82 6.89 17.50
N ASP A 90 11.55 8.20 17.45
CA ASP A 90 10.23 8.76 17.76
C ASP A 90 9.16 8.24 16.78
N ALA A 91 9.53 8.09 15.51
CA ALA A 91 8.64 7.63 14.45
C ALA A 91 8.42 6.11 14.42
N ALA A 92 9.13 5.31 15.23
CA ALA A 92 9.18 3.85 15.09
C ALA A 92 7.80 3.17 15.11
N GLY A 93 6.91 3.61 16.03
CA GLY A 93 5.55 3.09 16.12
C GLY A 93 4.69 3.45 14.90
N ALA A 94 4.78 4.71 14.47
CA ALA A 94 4.07 5.21 13.29
C ALA A 94 4.57 4.56 11.99
N LEU A 95 5.87 4.27 11.89
CA LEU A 95 6.48 3.54 10.78
C LEU A 95 5.94 2.12 10.69
N GLU A 96 5.85 1.39 11.79
CA GLU A 96 5.26 0.03 11.78
C GLU A 96 3.81 0.06 11.28
N GLN A 97 3.01 1.02 11.73
CA GLN A 97 1.63 1.19 11.25
C GLN A 97 1.57 1.56 9.77
N LEU A 98 2.45 2.46 9.31
CA LEU A 98 2.52 2.86 7.91
C LEU A 98 2.88 1.68 7.01
N LEU A 99 3.84 0.84 7.40
CA LEU A 99 4.24 -0.35 6.63
C LEU A 99 3.11 -1.40 6.58
N ASN A 100 2.36 -1.56 7.66
CA ASN A 100 1.15 -2.41 7.66
C ASN A 100 0.09 -1.89 6.70
N GLN A 101 -0.17 -0.57 6.71
CA GLN A 101 -1.10 0.06 5.76
C GLN A 101 -0.60 -0.09 4.32
N LEU A 102 0.70 0.06 4.08
CA LEU A 102 1.33 -0.14 2.78
C LEU A 102 1.04 -1.54 2.21
N ALA A 103 1.18 -2.58 3.04
CA ALA A 103 0.86 -3.95 2.66
C ALA A 103 -0.62 -4.13 2.31
N MET A 104 -1.54 -3.53 3.09
CA MET A 104 -2.97 -3.56 2.81
C MET A 104 -3.31 -2.86 1.49
N TRP A 105 -2.71 -1.69 1.25
CA TRP A 105 -2.88 -0.92 0.03
C TRP A 105 -2.43 -1.69 -1.20
N ARG A 106 -1.26 -2.33 -1.15
CA ARG A 106 -0.79 -3.16 -2.26
C ARG A 106 -1.66 -4.39 -2.47
N ALA A 107 -2.22 -4.97 -1.42
CA ALA A 107 -3.17 -6.07 -1.55
C ALA A 107 -4.49 -5.62 -2.21
N ALA A 108 -4.97 -4.41 -1.89
CA ALA A 108 -6.18 -3.83 -2.48
C ALA A 108 -5.98 -3.42 -3.96
N LEU A 109 -4.80 -2.89 -4.29
CA LEU A 109 -4.44 -2.48 -5.66
C LEU A 109 -3.88 -3.61 -6.51
N ALA A 110 -3.56 -4.77 -5.92
CA ALA A 110 -3.18 -5.93 -6.68
C ALA A 110 -4.26 -6.17 -7.73
N PRO A 111 -3.90 -6.27 -9.03
CA PRO A 111 -4.90 -6.52 -10.05
C PRO A 111 -5.69 -7.72 -9.59
N SER A 112 -7.01 -7.55 -9.45
CA SER A 112 -7.91 -8.65 -9.18
C SER A 112 -7.54 -9.69 -10.21
N ARG A 113 -6.87 -10.76 -9.78
CA ARG A 113 -6.56 -11.88 -10.66
C ARG A 113 -7.90 -12.14 -11.32
N PRO A 114 -8.02 -12.06 -12.66
CA PRO A 114 -9.24 -12.56 -13.25
C PRO A 114 -9.35 -13.95 -12.65
N ARG A 115 -10.43 -14.17 -11.89
CA ARG A 115 -10.92 -15.53 -11.68
C ARG A 115 -10.80 -16.12 -13.07
N GLN A 116 -10.01 -17.18 -13.23
CA GLN A 116 -9.76 -17.73 -14.55
C GLN A 116 -11.12 -18.14 -15.13
N ASP A 117 -11.80 -17.22 -15.81
CA ASP A 117 -12.97 -17.41 -16.65
C ASP A 117 -12.52 -18.08 -17.96
N GLY A 118 -11.56 -19.00 -17.83
CA GLY A 118 -11.00 -19.86 -18.85
C GLY A 118 -11.30 -21.34 -18.57
N VAL A 119 -11.99 -21.64 -17.48
CA VAL A 119 -12.74 -22.90 -17.37
C VAL A 119 -14.19 -22.49 -17.18
N ALA A 120 -14.85 -22.14 -18.30
CA ALA A 120 -16.29 -22.34 -18.39
C ALA A 120 -16.53 -23.75 -17.87
N ASP A 121 -17.12 -23.78 -16.69
CA ASP A 121 -17.28 -24.92 -15.83
C ASP A 121 -17.77 -26.10 -16.69
N ALA A 122 -16.89 -27.08 -16.91
CA ALA A 122 -17.22 -28.26 -17.69
C ALA A 122 -18.44 -28.97 -17.09
N SER A 123 -18.68 -28.74 -15.78
CA SER A 123 -19.88 -29.12 -15.06
C SER A 123 -21.11 -28.35 -15.54
N GLU A 124 -21.06 -27.02 -15.65
CA GLU A 124 -22.16 -26.19 -16.14
C GLU A 124 -22.49 -26.46 -17.62
N GLN A 125 -21.49 -26.68 -18.48
CA GLN A 125 -21.72 -27.12 -19.86
C GLN A 125 -22.33 -28.52 -19.93
N ARG A 126 -21.87 -29.45 -19.07
CA ARG A 126 -22.43 -30.81 -18.97
C ARG A 126 -23.86 -30.80 -18.44
N ILE A 127 -24.18 -29.93 -17.49
CA ILE A 127 -25.54 -29.73 -16.95
C ILE A 127 -26.47 -29.17 -18.04
N ARG A 128 -26.03 -28.13 -18.77
CA ARG A 128 -26.80 -27.57 -19.89
C ARG A 128 -27.03 -28.60 -21.00
N ALA A 129 -26.04 -29.45 -21.30
CA ALA A 129 -26.18 -30.52 -22.29
C ALA A 129 -27.17 -31.62 -21.84
N LEU A 130 -27.18 -31.99 -20.56
CA LEU A 130 -28.14 -32.96 -20.00
C LEU A 130 -29.58 -32.45 -20.06
N PHE A 131 -29.80 -31.16 -19.80
CA PHE A 131 -31.15 -30.56 -19.90
C PHE A 131 -31.58 -30.27 -21.34
N ALA A 132 -30.65 -30.00 -22.26
CA ALA A 132 -30.96 -29.83 -23.68
C ALA A 132 -31.27 -31.16 -24.41
N ALA A 133 -30.70 -32.28 -23.94
CA ALA A 133 -30.92 -33.60 -24.52
C ALA A 133 -32.24 -34.27 -24.07
N GLY A 134 -32.92 -33.74 -23.04
CA GLY A 134 -34.20 -34.27 -22.53
C GLY A 134 -35.46 -33.68 -23.17
N ALA A 135 -35.33 -32.85 -24.21
CA ALA A 135 -36.45 -32.16 -24.86
C ALA A 135 -36.84 -32.76 -26.24
N ARG A 136 -36.76 -34.09 -26.38
CA ARG A 136 -37.38 -34.83 -27.50
C ARG A 136 -38.10 -36.06 -26.99
#